data_AF-A0A318M0Q8-F1
#
_entry.id   AF-A0A318M0Q8-F1
#
_cell.length_a   1.000
_cell.length_b   1.000
_cell.length_c   1.000
_cell.angle_alpha   90.00
_cell.angle_beta   90.00
_cell.angle_gamma   90.00
#
_symmetry.space_group_name_H-M   'P 1'
#
loop_
_entity.id
_entity.type
_entity.pdbx_description
1 polymer ?
#
loop_
_entity_poly.entity_id
_entity_poly.type
_entity_poly.pdbx_seq_one_letter_code
_entity_poly.pdbx_strand_id
1 'polypeptide(L)'
;MIRTKRIATKTWEATARFRMADGRLKRVGRTGPSKAAAESRLKEAMAELSAEVRSDELSGDTRMAKVADLWVKELLREEALGDRSPNTVRLYRGQLRNWVLPHLRELQAREVTVSTCDRLVKKVHDATSYDNAKSVRAVLTGLWPMLCVMGR
;
A
#
# COMPACT_ATOMS: atom_id res chain seq x y z
N MET A 1 -12.01 21.14 0.26
CA MET A 1 -13.38 21.27 -0.29
C MET A 1 -13.95 19.88 -0.54
N ILE A 2 -15.12 19.58 0.04
CA ILE A 2 -15.85 18.32 -0.17
C ILE A 2 -16.90 18.55 -1.26
N ARG A 3 -16.99 17.65 -2.24
CA ARG A 3 -17.99 17.65 -3.31
C ARG A 3 -18.91 16.46 -3.12
N THR A 4 -20.21 16.69 -3.08
CA THR A 4 -21.22 15.62 -2.97
C THR A 4 -22.05 15.51 -4.25
N LYS A 5 -22.30 14.28 -4.72
CA LYS A 5 -23.14 13.99 -5.89
C LYS A 5 -24.10 12.85 -5.55
N ARG A 6 -25.34 12.92 -6.02
CA ARG A 6 -26.29 11.79 -5.98
C ARG A 6 -25.99 10.85 -7.14
N ILE A 7 -25.71 9.57 -6.85
CA ILE A 7 -25.40 8.55 -7.86
C ILE A 7 -26.63 7.69 -8.18
N ALA A 8 -27.47 7.42 -7.17
CA ALA A 8 -28.70 6.65 -7.30
C ALA A 8 -29.77 7.17 -6.33
N THR A 9 -31.00 6.65 -6.44
CA THR A 9 -32.19 7.10 -5.69
C THR A 9 -31.97 7.15 -4.17
N LYS A 10 -31.13 6.27 -3.62
CA LYS A 10 -30.72 6.24 -2.20
C LYS A 10 -29.21 6.12 -2.02
N THR A 11 -28.41 6.62 -2.97
CA THR A 11 -26.94 6.55 -2.88
C THR A 11 -26.32 7.88 -3.23
N TRP A 12 -25.55 8.42 -2.30
CA TRP A 12 -24.78 9.65 -2.41
C TRP A 12 -23.30 9.35 -2.37
N GLU A 13 -22.52 10.03 -3.19
CA GLU A 13 -21.07 10.06 -3.16
C GLU A 13 -20.60 11.37 -2.56
N ALA A 14 -19.66 11.32 -1.64
CA ALA A 14 -18.88 12.47 -1.19
C ALA A 14 -17.43 12.26 -1.63
N THR A 15 -16.82 13.27 -2.26
CA THR A 15 -15.43 13.25 -2.72
C THR A 15 -14.67 14.46 -2.21
N ALA A 16 -13.41 14.29 -1.82
CA ALA A 16 -12.52 15.39 -1.43
C ALA A 16 -11.10 15.13 -1.91
N ARG A 17 -10.29 16.19 -2.00
CA ARG A 17 -8.84 16.07 -2.18
C ARG A 17 -8.19 16.14 -0.80
N PHE A 18 -7.48 15.09 -0.43
CA PHE A 18 -6.71 15.02 0.81
C PHE A 18 -5.23 15.22 0.50
N ARG A 19 -4.59 16.11 1.25
CA ARG A 19 -3.15 16.32 1.17
C ARG A 19 -2.47 15.29 2.05
N MET A 20 -1.65 14.48 1.40
CA MET A 20 -0.93 13.39 2.05
C MET A 20 0.37 13.90 2.68
N ALA A 21 0.97 13.11 3.56
CA ALA A 21 2.26 13.42 4.21
C ALA A 21 3.42 13.61 3.20
N ASP A 22 3.34 12.95 2.04
CA ASP A 22 4.29 13.10 0.93
C ASP A 22 4.07 14.38 0.09
N GLY A 23 3.10 15.23 0.47
CA GLY A 23 2.75 16.46 -0.23
C GLY A 23 1.84 16.29 -1.44
N ARG A 24 1.51 15.06 -1.88
CA ARG A 24 0.62 14.83 -3.02
C ARG A 24 -0.86 14.93 -2.62
N LEU A 25 -1.70 15.38 -3.55
CA LEU A 25 -3.16 15.50 -3.37
C LEU A 25 -3.88 14.27 -3.93
N LYS A 26 -4.41 13.39 -3.06
CA LYS A 26 -5.22 12.23 -3.46
C LYS A 26 -6.70 12.58 -3.45
N ARG A 27 -7.48 12.08 -4.42
CA ARG A 27 -8.95 12.15 -4.38
C ARG A 27 -9.49 10.98 -3.58
N VAL A 28 -10.18 11.25 -2.48
CA VAL A 28 -10.85 10.25 -1.62
C VAL A 28 -12.34 10.37 -1.85
N GLY A 29 -13.02 9.23 -2.01
CA GLY A 29 -14.47 9.14 -2.20
C GLY A 29 -15.08 8.13 -1.25
N ARG A 30 -16.26 8.44 -0.71
CA ARG A 30 -17.09 7.52 0.08
C ARG A 30 -18.55 7.67 -0.31
N THR A 31 -19.28 6.55 -0.25
CA THR A 31 -20.71 6.51 -0.55
C THR A 31 -21.54 6.32 0.70
N GLY A 32 -22.80 6.76 0.67
CA GLY A 32 -23.73 6.61 1.78
C GLY A 32 -25.19 6.74 1.35
N PRO A 33 -26.14 6.33 2.21
CA PRO A 33 -27.56 6.35 1.89
C PRO A 33 -28.15 7.77 1.82
N SER A 34 -27.46 8.75 2.41
CA SER A 34 -27.83 10.17 2.40
C SER A 34 -26.58 11.03 2.16
N LYS A 35 -26.79 12.29 1.78
CA LYS A 35 -25.71 13.28 1.62
C LYS A 35 -24.86 13.39 2.89
N ALA A 36 -25.51 13.53 4.05
CA ALA A 36 -24.83 13.62 5.35
C ALA A 36 -24.07 12.34 5.72
N ALA A 37 -24.64 11.16 5.44
CA ALA A 37 -23.97 9.89 5.71
C ALA A 37 -22.74 9.68 4.81
N ALA A 38 -22.79 10.11 3.54
CA ALA A 38 -21.64 10.07 2.65
C ALA A 38 -20.54 11.02 3.11
N GLU A 39 -20.89 12.23 3.57
CA GLU A 39 -19.95 13.19 4.14
C GLU A 39 -19.30 12.72 5.45
N SER A 40 -20.07 12.11 6.38
CA SER A 40 -19.52 11.56 7.63
C SER A 40 -18.50 10.47 7.35
N ARG A 41 -18.86 9.50 6.51
CA ARG A 41 -17.94 8.42 6.11
C ARG A 41 -16.68 8.95 5.42
N LEU A 42 -16.82 10.00 4.62
CA LEU A 42 -15.66 10.65 4.00
C LEU A 42 -14.75 11.29 5.05
N LYS A 43 -15.33 11.99 6.04
CA LYS A 43 -14.56 12.61 7.12
C LYS A 43 -13.87 11.57 8.00
N GLU A 44 -14.54 10.49 8.35
CA GLU A 44 -13.97 9.35 9.09
C GLU A 44 -12.79 8.76 8.32
N ALA A 45 -12.95 8.45 7.03
CA ALA A 45 -11.87 7.93 6.20
C ALA A 45 -10.68 8.91 6.10
N MET A 46 -10.94 10.22 6.03
CA MET A 46 -9.88 11.24 6.03
C MET A 46 -9.19 11.34 7.39
N ALA A 47 -9.91 11.15 8.49
CA ALA A 47 -9.37 11.14 9.84
C ALA A 47 -8.50 9.89 10.07
N GLU A 48 -8.95 8.72 9.63
CA GLU A 48 -8.21 7.46 9.67
C GLU A 48 -6.91 7.56 8.84
N LEU A 49 -6.99 8.08 7.62
CA LEU A 49 -5.82 8.39 6.78
C LEU A 49 -4.84 9.36 7.45
N SER A 50 -5.32 10.29 8.29
CA SER A 50 -4.48 11.22 9.04
C SER A 50 -3.85 10.59 10.29
N ALA A 51 -4.55 9.63 10.92
CA ALA A 51 -4.10 8.92 12.10
C ALA A 51 -3.11 7.79 11.78
N GLU A 52 -3.22 7.16 10.60
CA GLU A 52 -2.28 6.13 10.11
C GLU A 52 -0.83 6.64 9.95
N VAL A 53 -0.64 7.96 9.81
CA VAL A 53 0.68 8.60 9.84
C VAL A 53 1.37 8.42 11.21
N ARG A 54 0.62 8.05 12.27
CA ARG A 54 1.08 8.03 13.66
C ARG A 54 1.04 6.66 14.37
N SER A 55 0.21 5.70 13.94
CA SER A 55 0.09 4.39 14.61
C SER A 55 0.95 3.30 13.93
N ASP A 56 1.42 2.30 14.67
CA ASP A 56 2.15 1.12 14.14
C ASP A 56 1.20 -0.02 13.68
N GLU A 57 -0.11 0.17 13.86
CA GLU A 57 -1.12 -0.77 13.38
C GLU A 57 -1.24 -0.74 11.84
N LEU A 58 -1.23 -1.93 11.25
CA LEU A 58 -1.38 -2.15 9.81
C LEU A 58 -2.86 -2.46 9.49
N SER A 59 -3.59 -1.51 8.92
CA SER A 59 -4.95 -1.69 8.36
C SER A 59 -4.91 -1.79 6.84
N GLY A 60 -5.92 -2.37 6.18
CA GLY A 60 -6.02 -2.47 4.70
C GLY A 60 -5.84 -1.14 3.93
N ASP A 61 -5.98 -0.02 4.62
CA ASP A 61 -5.77 1.34 4.12
C ASP A 61 -4.31 1.79 4.15
N THR A 62 -3.45 1.02 4.83
CA THR A 62 -2.01 1.27 4.95
C THR A 62 -1.34 1.20 3.59
N ARG A 63 -0.48 2.18 3.32
CA ARG A 63 0.30 2.23 2.08
C ARG A 63 1.39 1.17 2.05
N MET A 64 1.64 0.63 0.87
CA MET A 64 2.75 -0.30 0.64
C MET A 64 4.12 0.29 0.98
N ALA A 65 4.28 1.62 0.95
CA ALA A 65 5.51 2.26 1.42
C ALA A 65 5.79 1.93 2.90
N LYS A 66 4.79 2.08 3.76
CA LYS A 66 4.91 1.79 5.20
C LYS A 66 5.03 0.29 5.46
N VAL A 67 4.26 -0.52 4.73
CA VAL A 67 4.37 -2.00 4.79
C VAL A 67 5.79 -2.44 4.41
N ALA A 68 6.36 -1.84 3.36
CA ALA A 68 7.72 -2.12 2.92
C ALA A 68 8.77 -1.68 3.96
N ASP A 69 8.60 -0.53 4.60
CA ASP A 69 9.50 -0.08 5.66
C ASP A 69 9.49 -1.03 6.87
N LEU A 70 8.31 -1.48 7.30
CA LEU A 70 8.18 -2.44 8.39
C LEU A 70 8.77 -3.79 8.02
N TRP A 71 8.56 -4.26 6.79
CA TRP A 71 9.18 -5.49 6.31
C TRP A 71 10.71 -5.39 6.24
N VAL A 72 11.26 -4.24 5.84
CA VAL A 72 12.72 -4.01 5.86
C VAL A 72 13.26 -4.04 7.28
N LYS A 73 12.53 -3.51 8.28
CA LYS A 73 12.94 -3.63 9.69
C LYS A 73 13.01 -5.09 10.12
N GLU A 74 12.03 -5.90 9.71
CA GLU A 74 12.05 -7.34 10.00
C GLU A 74 13.21 -8.07 9.30
N LEU A 75 13.49 -7.74 8.03
CA LEU A 75 14.66 -8.29 7.34
C LEU A 75 15.98 -7.97 8.04
N LEU A 76 16.13 -6.75 8.56
CA LEU A 76 17.32 -6.35 9.30
C LEU A 76 17.41 -7.06 10.66
N ARG A 77 16.26 -7.38 11.28
CA ARG A 77 16.20 -8.19 12.49
C ARG A 77 16.63 -9.63 12.22
N GLU A 78 16.12 -10.26 11.15
CA GLU A 78 16.53 -11.61 10.73
C GLU A 78 18.04 -11.66 10.39
N GLU A 79 18.59 -10.61 9.77
CA GLU A 79 20.04 -10.50 9.52
C GLU A 79 20.83 -10.46 10.83
N ALA A 80 20.39 -9.65 11.80
CA ALA A 80 21.05 -9.54 13.11
C ALA A 80 20.99 -10.83 13.92
N LEU A 81 19.93 -11.62 13.77
CA LEU A 81 19.76 -12.94 14.39
C LEU A 81 20.52 -14.05 13.66
N GLY A 82 21.02 -13.80 12.45
CA GLY A 82 21.71 -14.80 11.63
C GLY A 82 20.78 -15.71 10.83
N ASP A 83 19.47 -15.51 10.91
CA ASP A 83 18.45 -16.29 10.18
C ASP A 83 18.46 -15.99 8.67
N ARG A 84 19.08 -14.87 8.27
CA ARG A 84 19.19 -14.46 6.87
C ARG A 84 20.57 -13.91 6.53
N SER A 85 21.08 -14.32 5.37
CA SER A 85 22.36 -13.83 4.85
C SER A 85 22.33 -12.31 4.56
N PRO A 86 23.37 -11.55 4.93
CA PRO A 86 23.52 -10.14 4.56
C PRO A 86 23.43 -9.87 3.06
N ASN A 87 23.87 -10.84 2.25
CA ASN A 87 23.81 -10.74 0.79
C ASN A 87 22.36 -10.73 0.29
N THR A 88 21.52 -11.59 0.88
CA THR A 88 20.09 -11.68 0.57
C THR A 88 19.36 -10.41 0.98
N VAL A 89 19.64 -9.87 2.17
CA VAL A 89 19.03 -8.61 2.63
C VAL A 89 19.39 -7.44 1.72
N ARG A 90 20.67 -7.33 1.33
CA ARG A 90 21.11 -6.30 0.38
C ARG A 90 20.40 -6.42 -0.97
N LEU A 91 20.29 -7.63 -1.51
CA LEU A 91 19.59 -7.90 -2.75
C LEU A 91 18.12 -7.48 -2.64
N TYR A 92 17.42 -7.92 -1.61
CA TYR A 92 15.99 -7.63 -1.42
C TYR A 92 15.72 -6.14 -1.27
N ARG A 93 16.54 -5.42 -0.49
CA ARG A 93 16.45 -3.96 -0.37
C ARG A 93 16.69 -3.25 -1.71
N GLY A 94 17.63 -3.75 -2.52
CA GLY A 94 17.88 -3.23 -3.86
C GLY A 94 16.67 -3.39 -4.78
N GLN A 95 16.11 -4.61 -4.84
CA GLN A 95 14.94 -4.91 -5.67
C GLN A 95 13.69 -4.14 -5.21
N LEU A 96 13.50 -4.01 -3.90
CA LEU A 96 12.43 -3.23 -3.30
C LEU A 96 12.49 -1.76 -3.74
N ARG A 97 13.67 -1.14 -3.61
CA ARG A 97 13.88 0.28 -3.99
C ARG A 97 13.73 0.51 -5.49
N ASN A 98 14.28 -0.38 -6.31
CA ASN A 98 14.37 -0.16 -7.75
C ASN A 98 13.09 -0.52 -8.50
N TRP A 99 12.31 -1.50 -8.02
CA TRP A 99 11.14 -2.03 -8.74
C TRP A 99 9.84 -1.94 -7.97
N VAL A 100 9.84 -2.34 -6.70
CA VAL A 100 8.60 -2.44 -5.92
C VAL A 100 8.08 -1.06 -5.53
N LEU A 101 8.90 -0.23 -4.88
CA LEU A 101 8.49 1.10 -4.42
C LEU A 101 8.06 2.03 -5.55
N PRO A 102 8.75 2.13 -6.70
CA PRO A 102 8.30 3.01 -7.78
C PRO A 102 6.90 2.70 -8.30
N HIS A 103 6.48 1.43 -8.23
CA HIS A 103 5.20 0.97 -8.77
C HIS A 103 4.10 0.84 -7.72
N LEU A 104 4.44 0.46 -6.48
CA LEU A 104 3.46 0.08 -5.47
C LEU A 104 3.38 1.05 -4.30
N ARG A 105 4.36 1.96 -4.10
CA ARG A 105 4.43 2.81 -2.88
C ARG A 105 3.16 3.63 -2.60
N GLU A 106 2.41 3.97 -3.65
CA GLU A 106 1.20 4.80 -3.56
C GLU A 106 -0.07 3.99 -3.36
N LEU A 107 -0.01 2.68 -3.62
CA LEU A 107 -1.13 1.78 -3.42
C LEU A 107 -1.28 1.47 -1.94
N GLN A 108 -2.54 1.35 -1.51
CA GLN A 108 -2.89 0.78 -0.23
C GLN A 108 -2.81 -0.75 -0.32
N ALA A 109 -2.58 -1.40 0.82
CA ALA A 109 -2.52 -2.86 0.93
C ALA A 109 -3.74 -3.53 0.29
N ARG A 110 -4.95 -3.00 0.51
CA ARG A 110 -6.19 -3.51 -0.12
C ARG A 110 -6.24 -3.38 -1.65
N GLU A 111 -5.47 -2.46 -2.21
CA GLU A 111 -5.40 -2.23 -3.66
C GLU A 111 -4.37 -3.16 -4.33
N VAL A 112 -3.48 -3.78 -3.53
CA VAL A 112 -2.48 -4.73 -4.02
C VAL A 112 -3.12 -6.11 -4.18
N THR A 113 -3.53 -6.38 -5.41
CA THR A 113 -4.06 -7.67 -5.82
C THR A 113 -2.98 -8.57 -6.40
N VAL A 114 -3.25 -9.89 -6.43
CA VAL A 114 -2.38 -10.89 -7.09
C VAL A 114 -2.07 -10.50 -8.54
N SER A 115 -3.06 -9.98 -9.27
CA SER A 115 -2.87 -9.55 -10.66
C SER A 115 -1.95 -8.34 -10.79
N THR A 116 -1.95 -7.43 -9.81
CA THR A 116 -1.04 -6.28 -9.78
C THR A 116 0.40 -6.71 -9.52
N CYS A 117 0.60 -7.67 -8.62
CA CYS A 117 1.90 -8.29 -8.38
C CYS A 117 2.41 -9.04 -9.62
N ASP A 118 1.57 -9.84 -10.28
CA ASP A 118 1.94 -10.58 -11.49
C ASP A 118 2.34 -9.66 -12.65
N ARG A 119 1.60 -8.57 -12.87
CA ARG A 119 1.96 -7.54 -13.86
C ARG A 119 3.31 -6.90 -13.57
N LEU A 120 3.61 -6.62 -12.31
CA LEU A 120 4.91 -6.07 -11.92
C LEU A 120 6.03 -7.07 -12.25
N VAL A 121 5.89 -8.33 -11.87
CA VAL A 121 6.90 -9.37 -12.13
C VAL A 121 7.17 -9.52 -13.63
N LYS A 122 6.12 -9.56 -14.46
CA LYS A 122 6.24 -9.61 -15.92
C LYS A 122 6.97 -8.37 -16.46
N LYS A 123 6.62 -7.18 -15.98
CA LYS A 123 7.29 -5.94 -16.38
C LYS A 123 8.79 -5.95 -16.04
N VAL A 124 9.18 -6.47 -14.88
CA VAL A 124 10.59 -6.60 -14.49
C VAL A 124 11.32 -7.63 -15.36
N HIS A 125 10.65 -8.74 -15.68
CA HIS A 125 11.18 -9.77 -16.57
C HIS A 125 11.51 -9.18 -17.94
N ASP A 126 10.56 -8.46 -18.54
CA ASP A 126 10.68 -7.90 -19.88
C ASP A 126 11.70 -6.75 -19.94
N ALA A 127 11.83 -5.97 -18.87
CA ALA A 127 12.73 -4.82 -18.82
C ALA A 127 14.18 -5.17 -18.44
N THR A 128 14.44 -6.35 -17.88
CA THR A 128 15.78 -6.66 -17.37
C THR A 128 16.15 -8.12 -17.58
N SER A 129 15.66 -9.02 -16.72
CA SER A 129 16.00 -10.45 -16.78
C SER A 129 15.13 -11.29 -15.85
N TYR A 130 15.12 -12.61 -16.10
CA TYR A 130 14.46 -13.60 -15.27
C TYR A 130 14.92 -13.58 -13.80
N ASP A 131 16.23 -13.44 -13.55
CA ASP A 131 16.76 -13.45 -12.18
C ASP A 131 16.31 -12.25 -11.34
N ASN A 132 16.19 -11.08 -11.97
CA ASN A 132 15.62 -9.90 -11.31
C ASN A 132 14.12 -10.09 -11.05
N ALA A 133 13.38 -10.62 -12.01
CA ALA A 133 11.96 -10.91 -11.83
C ALA A 133 11.71 -11.95 -10.71
N LYS A 134 12.55 -12.98 -10.63
CA LYS A 134 12.53 -13.97 -9.54
C LYS A 134 12.79 -13.32 -8.19
N SER A 135 13.78 -12.44 -8.11
CA SER A 135 14.11 -11.71 -6.88
C SER A 135 12.98 -10.77 -6.46
N VAL A 136 12.37 -10.05 -7.40
CA VAL A 136 11.20 -9.19 -7.14
C VAL A 136 10.00 -10.01 -6.68
N ARG A 137 9.75 -11.18 -7.29
CA ARG A 137 8.69 -12.08 -6.81
C ARG A 137 8.95 -12.53 -5.37
N ALA A 138 10.19 -12.88 -5.01
CA ALA A 138 10.55 -13.24 -3.64
C ALA A 138 10.28 -12.10 -2.65
N VAL A 139 10.61 -10.85 -3.02
CA VAL A 139 10.29 -9.65 -2.22
C VAL A 139 8.78 -9.50 -2.03
N LEU A 140 7.99 -9.63 -3.10
CA LEU A 140 6.52 -9.55 -3.02
C LEU A 140 5.92 -10.64 -2.13
N THR A 141 6.45 -11.86 -2.19
CA THR A 141 6.06 -12.95 -1.29
C THR A 141 6.44 -12.65 0.15
N GLY A 142 7.62 -12.07 0.40
CA GLY A 142 8.05 -11.67 1.74
C GLY A 142 7.19 -10.57 2.36
N LEU A 143 6.57 -9.73 1.54
CA LEU A 143 5.60 -8.70 1.98
C LEU A 143 4.22 -9.29 2.34
N TRP A 144 3.89 -10.48 1.83
CA TRP A 144 2.55 -11.07 2.02
C TRP A 144 2.18 -11.37 3.48
N PRO A 145 3.07 -11.91 4.33
CA PRO A 145 2.79 -12.05 5.76
C PRO A 145 2.38 -10.73 6.42
N MET A 146 3.06 -9.63 6.07
CA MET A 146 2.72 -8.30 6.58
C MET A 146 1.33 -7.84 6.10
N LEU A 147 0.95 -8.20 4.87
CA LEU A 147 -0.39 -7.95 4.30
C LEU A 147 -1.49 -8.82 4.94
N CYS A 148 -1.18 -10.06 5.29
CA CYS A 148 -2.11 -11.00 5.92
C CYS A 148 -2.44 -10.64 7.37
N VAL A 149 -1.48 -10.06 8.12
CA VAL A 149 -1.74 -9.55 9.49
C VAL A 149 -2.80 -8.44 9.49
N MET A 150 -3.02 -7.78 8.36
CA MET A 150 -3.94 -6.65 8.17
C MET A 150 -5.40 -7.08 7.90
N GLY A 151 -5.62 -8.39 7.73
CA GLY A 151 -6.91 -8.98 7.39
C GLY A 151 -7.47 -9.80 8.54
N ARG A 152 -7.96 -9.14 9.59
CA ARG A 152 -9.06 -9.61 10.44
C ARG A 152 -9.81 -8.42 11.02
#